data_AF-A0A1Y4VAH1-F1
#
_entry.id   AF-A0A1Y4VAH1-F1
#
_cell.length_a   1.000
_cell.length_b   1.000
_cell.length_c   1.000
_cell.angle_alpha   90.00
_cell.angle_beta   90.00
_cell.angle_gamma   90.00
#
_symmetry.space_group_name_H-M   'P 1'
#
loop_
_entity.id
_entity.type
_entity.pdbx_description
1 polymer ?
#
loop_
_entity_poly.entity_id
_entity_poly.type
_entity_poly.pdbx_seq_one_letter_code
_entity_poly.pdbx_strand_id
1 'polypeptide(L)'
;MEQDILEQLYFGRIVPWENRNDKTPEMEQCSEQVYRDTEHLTQLLDEDGKKILERLMDNRSELESHQILEGFKDGFRLGVQLTAAGFGNKNKL
;
A
#
# COMPACT_ATOMS: atom_id res chain seq x y z
N MET A 1 21.96 -13.23 17.93
CA MET A 1 20.76 -12.75 18.64
C MET A 1 19.85 -12.20 17.58
N GLU A 2 18.68 -12.83 17.37
CA GLU A 2 17.61 -12.21 16.59
C GLU A 2 17.43 -10.78 17.08
N GLN A 3 17.47 -9.80 16.18
CA GLN A 3 17.26 -8.42 16.57
C GLN A 3 15.87 -8.33 17.19
N ASP A 4 15.78 -7.88 18.45
CA ASP A 4 14.52 -7.75 19.17
C ASP A 4 13.57 -6.88 18.35
N ILE A 5 12.45 -7.46 17.92
CA ILE A 5 11.47 -6.78 17.09
C ILE A 5 10.88 -5.55 17.79
N LEU A 6 10.85 -5.55 19.12
CA LEU A 6 10.42 -4.41 19.93
C LEU A 6 11.45 -3.27 19.90
N GLU A 7 12.74 -3.58 19.94
CA GLU A 7 13.79 -2.58 19.76
C GLU A 7 13.76 -1.99 18.34
N GLN A 8 13.61 -2.84 17.32
CA GLN A 8 13.49 -2.39 15.94
C GLN A 8 12.27 -1.49 15.74
N LEU A 9 11.13 -1.81 16.37
CA LEU A 9 9.95 -0.95 16.36
C LEU A 9 10.19 0.37 17.12
N TYR A 10 10.75 0.31 18.33
CA TYR A 10 11.01 1.49 19.17
C TYR A 10 11.92 2.51 18.48
N PHE A 11 12.97 2.04 17.81
CA PHE A 11 13.90 2.87 17.05
C PHE A 11 13.44 3.18 15.62
N GLY A 12 12.22 2.79 15.23
CA GLY A 12 11.66 3.09 13.91
C GLY A 12 12.38 2.40 12.74
N ARG A 13 13.02 1.25 12.98
CA ARG A 13 13.70 0.44 11.95
C ARG A 13 12.73 -0.47 11.20
N ILE A 14 11.55 -0.73 11.76
CA ILE A 14 10.46 -1.39 11.04
C ILE A 14 9.61 -0.31 10.39
N VAL A 15 9.73 -0.24 9.08
CA VAL A 15 9.08 0.76 8.26
C VAL A 15 8.22 0.06 7.22
N PRO A 16 6.94 -0.25 7.53
CA PRO A 16 6.11 -1.06 6.65
C PRO A 16 5.90 -0.45 5.26
N TRP A 17 5.97 0.88 5.15
CA TRP A 17 5.83 1.59 3.89
C TRP A 17 7.09 1.52 3.00
N GLU A 18 8.27 1.23 3.56
CA GLU A 18 9.53 1.11 2.81
C GLU A 18 9.76 -0.31 2.28
N ASN A 19 9.13 -1.31 2.90
CA ASN A 19 9.29 -2.71 2.54
C ASN A 19 8.14 -3.23 1.65
N ARG A 20 7.53 -2.33 0.88
CA ARG A 20 6.44 -2.67 -0.04
C ARG A 20 7.01 -3.44 -1.23
N ASN A 21 6.28 -4.46 -1.67
CA ASN A 21 6.56 -5.12 -2.95
C ASN A 21 5.73 -4.45 -4.04
N ASP A 22 6.05 -3.20 -4.33
CA ASP A 22 5.37 -2.33 -5.30
C ASP A 22 5.90 -2.50 -6.74
N LYS A 23 6.87 -3.40 -6.94
CA LYS A 23 7.53 -3.69 -8.23
C LYS A 23 7.17 -5.05 -8.79
N THR A 24 5.94 -5.51 -8.59
CA THR A 24 5.51 -6.71 -9.31
C THR A 24 5.38 -6.39 -10.80
N PRO A 25 5.66 -7.34 -11.71
CA PRO A 25 5.51 -7.10 -13.14
C PRO A 25 4.12 -6.58 -13.53
N GLU A 26 3.07 -7.04 -12.84
CA GLU A 26 1.70 -6.59 -13.06
C GLU A 26 1.51 -5.11 -12.66
N MET A 27 2.11 -4.69 -11.54
CA MET A 27 2.06 -3.30 -11.08
C MET A 27 2.86 -2.38 -12.01
N GLU A 28 4.04 -2.83 -12.49
CA GLU A 28 4.84 -2.09 -13.47
C GLU A 28 4.07 -1.89 -14.78
N GLN A 29 3.47 -2.96 -15.33
CA GLN A 29 2.66 -2.88 -16.55
C GLN A 29 1.44 -1.95 -16.38
N CYS A 30 0.75 -2.05 -15.24
CA CYS A 30 -0.39 -1.20 -14.94
C CYS A 30 0.03 0.27 -14.80
N SER A 31 1.13 0.54 -14.09
CA SER A 31 1.69 1.88 -13.91
C SER A 31 2.08 2.52 -15.24
N GLU A 32 2.74 1.77 -16.11
CA GLU A 32 3.10 2.25 -17.45
C GLU A 32 1.86 2.57 -18.29
N GLN A 33 0.81 1.75 -18.20
CA GLN A 33 -0.44 2.01 -18.90
C GLN A 33 -1.15 3.25 -18.38
N VAL A 34 -1.23 3.43 -17.05
CA VAL A 34 -1.80 4.63 -16.42
C VAL A 34 -1.04 5.88 -16.89
N TYR A 35 0.29 5.81 -16.97
CA TYR A 35 1.10 6.92 -17.48
C TYR A 35 0.77 7.25 -18.94
N ARG A 36 0.77 6.25 -19.83
CA ARG A 36 0.45 6.44 -21.26
C ARG A 36 -0.94 7.03 -21.47
N ASP A 37 -1.93 6.51 -20.78
CA ASP A 37 -3.32 6.97 -20.91
C ASP A 37 -3.48 8.39 -20.35
N THR A 38 -2.78 8.72 -19.26
CA THR A 38 -2.78 10.07 -18.68
C THR A 38 -2.15 11.09 -19.62
N GLU A 39 -0.99 10.78 -20.21
CA GLU A 39 -0.35 11.66 -21.20
C GLU A 39 -1.26 11.87 -22.42
N HIS A 40 -1.85 10.80 -22.94
CA HIS A 40 -2.76 10.91 -24.07
C HIS A 40 -3.98 11.77 -23.74
N LEU A 41 -4.59 11.55 -22.57
CA LEU A 41 -5.75 12.31 -22.12
C LEU A 41 -5.39 13.79 -21.92
N THR A 42 -4.20 14.10 -21.41
CA THR A 42 -3.69 15.47 -21.24
C THR A 42 -3.59 16.22 -22.57
N GLN A 43 -3.30 15.53 -23.68
CA GLN A 43 -3.27 16.14 -25.02
C GLN A 43 -4.66 16.43 -25.59
N LEU A 44 -5.69 15.68 -25.16
CA LEU A 44 -7.07 15.83 -25.64
C LEU A 44 -7.86 16.90 -24.88
N LEU A 45 -7.46 17.22 -23.65
CA LEU A 45 -8.16 18.14 -22.77
C LEU A 45 -7.72 19.59 -22.97
N ASP A 46 -8.65 20.51 -22.77
CA ASP A 46 -8.36 21.94 -22.61
C ASP A 46 -7.80 22.23 -21.20
N GLU A 47 -7.44 23.49 -20.94
CA GLU A 47 -6.79 23.88 -19.68
C GLU A 47 -7.67 23.62 -18.43
N ASP A 48 -8.98 23.77 -18.55
CA ASP A 48 -9.89 23.46 -17.43
C ASP A 48 -10.03 21.95 -17.23
N GLY A 49 -10.10 21.18 -18.33
CA GLY A 49 -10.06 19.72 -18.29
C GLY A 49 -8.78 19.18 -17.65
N LYS A 50 -7.61 19.75 -17.98
CA LYS A 50 -6.31 19.37 -17.37
C LYS A 50 -6.30 19.61 -15.87
N LYS A 51 -6.79 20.75 -15.38
CA LYS A 51 -6.90 21.01 -13.93
C LYS A 51 -7.84 20.02 -13.23
N ILE A 52 -8.91 19.59 -13.90
CA ILE A 52 -9.80 18.56 -13.37
C ILE A 52 -9.07 17.21 -13.31
N LEU A 53 -8.31 16.86 -14.35
CA LEU A 53 -7.52 15.64 -14.41
C LEU A 53 -6.47 15.59 -13.30
N GLU A 54 -5.70 16.66 -13.11
CA GLU A 54 -4.71 16.79 -12.02
C GLU A 54 -5.37 16.56 -10.66
N ARG A 55 -6.46 17.29 -10.37
CA ARG A 55 -7.19 17.12 -9.11
C ARG A 55 -7.75 15.70 -8.95
N LEU A 56 -8.20 15.06 -10.03
CA LEU A 56 -8.68 13.68 -10.00
C LEU A 56 -7.55 12.71 -9.63
N MET A 57 -6.36 12.89 -10.21
CA MET A 57 -5.19 12.06 -9.92
C MET A 57 -4.73 12.24 -8.46
N ASP A 58 -4.67 13.48 -7.98
CA ASP A 58 -4.30 13.79 -6.60
C ASP A 58 -5.28 13.15 -5.61
N ASN A 59 -6.59 13.37 -5.81
CA ASN A 59 -7.62 12.78 -4.97
C ASN A 59 -7.59 11.24 -5.01
N ARG A 60 -7.28 10.65 -6.17
CA ARG A 60 -7.15 9.19 -6.31
C ARG A 60 -5.94 8.67 -5.54
N SER A 61 -4.80 9.36 -5.60
CA SER A 61 -3.59 8.99 -4.86
C SER A 61 -3.80 9.08 -3.35
N GLU A 62 -4.48 10.12 -2.87
CA GLU A 62 -4.84 10.26 -1.45
C GLU A 62 -5.81 9.16 -1.01
N LEU A 63 -6.85 8.89 -1.79
CA LEU A 63 -7.79 7.80 -1.52
C LEU A 63 -7.08 6.44 -1.46
N GLU A 64 -6.18 6.17 -2.40
CA GLU A 64 -5.40 4.93 -2.43
C GLU A 64 -4.53 4.82 -1.18
N SER A 65 -3.88 5.91 -0.77
CA SER A 65 -3.05 5.96 0.45
C SER A 65 -3.86 5.61 1.71
N HIS A 66 -5.10 6.12 1.81
CA HIS A 66 -6.01 5.74 2.89
C HIS A 66 -6.40 4.25 2.84
N GLN A 67 -6.73 3.73 1.65
CA GLN A 67 -7.07 2.32 1.47
C GLN A 67 -5.91 1.38 1.83
N ILE A 68 -4.69 1.74 1.44
CA ILE A 68 -3.47 1.00 1.79
C ILE A 68 -3.28 0.97 3.32
N LEU A 69 -3.48 2.11 4.00
CA LEU A 69 -3.34 2.19 5.45
C LEU A 69 -4.36 1.30 6.17
N GLU A 70 -5.63 1.34 5.77
CA GLU A 70 -6.65 0.48 6.36
C GLU A 70 -6.39 -1.00 6.07
N GLY A 71 -5.97 -1.33 4.84
CA GLY A 71 -5.55 -2.69 4.48
C GLY A 71 -4.38 -3.19 5.32
N PHE A 72 -3.40 -2.33 5.63
CA PHE A 72 -2.29 -2.67 6.51
C PHE A 72 -2.76 -2.98 7.94
N LYS A 73 -3.64 -2.13 8.52
CA LYS A 73 -4.22 -2.35 9.85
C LYS A 73 -4.97 -3.68 9.92
N ASP A 74 -5.78 -3.96 8.90
CA ASP A 74 -6.54 -5.20 8.79
C ASP A 74 -5.63 -6.43 8.67
N GLY A 75 -4.59 -6.34 7.83
CA GLY A 75 -3.59 -7.39 7.69
C GLY A 75 -2.86 -7.69 8.99
N PHE A 76 -2.45 -6.66 9.74
CA PHE A 76 -1.79 -6.83 11.04
C PHE A 76 -2.71 -7.51 12.07
N ARG A 77 -3.96 -7.02 12.17
CA ARG A 77 -4.98 -7.58 13.07
C ARG A 77 -5.26 -9.05 12.75
N LEU A 78 -5.42 -9.38 11.47
CA LEU A 78 -5.63 -10.75 11.02
C LEU A 78 -4.41 -11.64 11.34
N GLY A 79 -3.19 -11.15 11.09
CA GLY A 79 -1.95 -11.85 11.41
C GLY A 79 -1.89 -12.26 12.88
N VAL A 80 -2.14 -11.32 13.80
CA VAL A 80 -2.17 -11.61 15.25
C VAL A 80 -3.24 -12.65 15.60
N GLN A 81 -4.44 -12.54 15.03
CA GLN A 81 -5.54 -13.49 15.28
C GLN A 81 -5.17 -14.91 14.82
N LEU A 82 -4.58 -15.05 13.64
CA LEU A 82 -4.13 -16.34 13.10
C LEU A 82 -3.01 -16.94 13.95
N THR A 83 -2.03 -16.14 14.36
CA THR A 83 -0.95 -16.57 15.26
C THR A 83 -1.52 -17.05 16.59
N ALA A 84 -2.40 -16.27 17.23
CA ALA A 84 -3.04 -16.63 18.49
C ALA A 84 -3.85 -17.94 18.38
N ALA A 85 -4.62 -18.11 17.30
CA ALA A 85 -5.36 -19.34 17.03
C ALA A 85 -4.43 -20.55 16.86
N GLY A 86 -3.32 -20.39 16.13
CA GLY A 86 -2.31 -21.43 15.94
C GLY A 86 -1.66 -21.90 17.25
N PHE A 87 -1.39 -20.98 18.20
CA PHE A 87 -0.87 -21.32 19.52
C PHE A 87 -1.94 -21.86 20.47
N GLY A 88 -3.17 -21.34 20.41
CA GLY A 88 -4.30 -21.81 21.20
C GLY A 88 -4.65 -23.29 20.96
N ASN A 89 -4.38 -23.79 19.76
CA ASN A 89 -4.56 -25.21 19.43
C ASN A 89 -3.48 -26.14 20.01
N LYS A 90 -2.31 -25.63 20.40
CA LYS A 90 -1.25 -26.46 21.03
C LYS A 90 -1.53 -26.79 22.50
N ASN A 91 -2.44 -26.07 23.16
CA ASN A 91 -2.85 -26.34 24.55
C ASN A 91 -4.05 -27.30 24.66
N LYS A 92 -4.47 -27.94 23.54
CA LYS A 92 -5.60 -28.88 23.48
C LYS A 92 -5.23 -30.27 22.90
N LEU A 93 -3.93 -30.54 22.69
CA LEU A 93 -3.41 -31.85 22.27
C LEU A 93 -2.50 -32.42 23.35
#